data_AF-A0A3R7AQX2-F1
#
_entry.id   AF-A0A3R7AQX2-F1
#
_cell.length_a   1.000
_cell.length_b   1.000
_cell.length_c   1.000
_cell.angle_alpha   90.00
_cell.angle_beta   90.00
_cell.angle_gamma   90.00
#
_symmetry.space_group_name_H-M   'P 1'
#
loop_
_entity.id
_entity.type
_entity.pdbx_description
1 polymer ?
#
loop_
_entity_poly.entity_id
_entity_poly.type
_entity_poly.pdbx_seq_one_letter_code
_entity_poly.pdbx_strand_id
1 'polypeptide(L)'
;FRRSKKYLVDILSPVSEGDVVEIKEIRPISKNKYFQLVKVIGKDIAAVVTERLKEEAQEEIAEILPEDKEEKPEEIMEANKKKGGEK
;
A
#
# COMPACT_ATOMS: atom_id res chain seq x y z
N PHE A 1 3.52 5.38 35.87
CA PHE A 1 3.08 6.49 34.98
C PHE A 1 3.96 6.47 33.74
N ARG A 2 3.40 6.31 32.54
CA ARG A 2 4.19 6.25 31.29
C ARG A 2 4.37 7.66 30.74
N ARG A 3 5.62 8.09 30.52
CA ARG A 3 5.93 9.36 29.84
C ARG A 3 6.42 9.05 28.43
N SER A 4 6.01 9.87 27.47
CA SER A 4 6.43 9.80 26.08
C SER A 4 7.21 11.07 25.71
N LYS A 5 8.15 10.93 24.77
CA LYS A 5 8.94 12.04 24.21
C LYS A 5 9.16 11.78 22.73
N LYS A 6 9.07 12.84 21.93
CA LYS A 6 9.28 12.80 20.47
C LYS A 6 10.72 13.16 20.15
N TYR A 7 11.31 12.50 19.16
CA TYR A 7 12.68 12.71 18.71
C TYR A 7 12.71 12.86 17.18
N LEU A 8 13.65 13.66 16.69
CA LEU A 8 13.97 13.74 15.26
C LEU A 8 15.10 12.76 14.96
N VAL A 9 14.89 11.90 13.97
CA VAL A 9 15.76 10.76 13.67
C VAL A 9 16.20 10.85 12.22
N ASP A 10 17.45 10.48 11.95
CA ASP A 10 17.98 10.32 10.61
C ASP A 10 17.55 8.98 10.00
N ILE A 11 17.01 9.05 8.79
CA ILE A 11 16.35 7.94 8.12
C ILE A 11 17.18 7.54 6.90
N LEU A 12 17.69 6.32 6.93
CA LEU A 12 18.42 5.72 5.80
C LEU A 12 17.56 4.74 4.98
N SER A 13 16.48 4.23 5.58
CA SER A 13 15.59 3.19 5.02
C SER A 13 14.16 3.73 4.95
N PRO A 14 13.33 3.31 3.98
CA PRO A 14 11.90 3.64 4.01
C PRO A 14 11.27 3.08 5.29
N VAL A 15 10.56 3.93 6.02
CA VAL A 15 9.82 3.60 7.24
C VAL A 15 8.47 4.27 7.14
N SER A 16 7.42 3.53 7.43
CA SER A 16 6.04 4.00 7.41
C SER A 16 5.61 4.43 8.81
N GLU A 17 4.54 5.22 8.88
CA GLU A 17 3.88 5.49 10.16
C GLU A 17 3.34 4.17 10.74
N GLY A 18 3.58 3.92 12.04
CA GLY A 18 3.16 2.68 12.71
C GLY A 18 4.28 1.66 12.93
N ASP A 19 5.42 1.81 12.23
CA ASP A 19 6.56 0.92 12.41
C ASP A 19 7.23 1.09 13.79
N VAL A 20 7.66 -0.03 14.38
CA VAL A 20 8.43 -0.03 15.63
C VAL A 20 9.92 -0.04 15.29
N VAL A 21 10.61 1.01 15.71
CA VAL A 21 12.00 1.28 15.31
C VAL A 21 12.94 1.37 16.49
N GLU A 22 14.17 0.90 16.27
CA GLU A 22 15.29 1.09 17.19
C GLU A 22 16.14 2.27 16.72
N ILE A 23 16.44 3.19 17.66
CA ILE A 23 17.23 4.39 17.39
C ILE A 23 18.50 4.41 18.23
N LYS A 24 19.58 4.93 17.65
CA LYS A 24 20.87 5.09 18.33
C LYS A 24 21.35 6.53 18.25
N GLU A 25 22.04 6.97 19.30
CA GLU A 25 22.66 8.29 19.34
C GLU A 25 23.90 8.35 18.46
N ILE A 26 24.03 9.43 17.70
CA ILE A 26 25.10 9.69 16.75
C ILE A 26 25.63 11.11 16.93
N ARG A 27 26.63 11.47 16.12
CA ARG A 27 27.11 12.86 16.07
C ARG A 27 25.96 13.79 15.66
N PRO A 28 25.88 15.01 16.22
CA PRO A 28 24.84 15.96 15.86
C PRO A 28 24.86 16.26 14.37
N ILE A 29 23.75 15.99 13.69
CA ILE A 29 23.55 16.37 12.29
C ILE A 29 22.99 17.80 12.23
N SER A 30 22.13 18.16 13.18
CA SER A 30 21.55 19.49 13.31
C SER A 30 21.28 19.83 14.78
N LYS A 31 20.73 21.02 15.06
CA LYS A 31 20.40 21.49 16.41
C LYS A 31 19.59 20.48 17.25
N ASN A 32 18.72 19.70 16.60
CA ASN A 32 17.76 18.81 17.27
C ASN A 32 17.84 17.35 16.79
N LYS A 33 18.74 17.03 15.84
CA LYS A 33 18.82 15.71 15.19
C LYS A 33 20.11 15.00 15.60
N TYR A 34 20.00 14.19 16.65
CA TYR A 34 21.10 13.46 17.30
C TYR A 34 20.95 11.94 17.19
N PHE A 35 19.84 11.47 16.62
CA PHE A 35 19.50 10.06 16.56
C PHE A 35 19.48 9.57 15.13
N GLN A 36 19.88 8.33 14.93
CA GLN A 36 19.81 7.62 13.66
C GLN A 36 19.04 6.31 13.84
N LEU A 37 18.28 5.95 12.81
CA LEU A 37 17.57 4.68 12.76
C LEU A 37 18.56 3.52 12.54
N VAL A 38 18.54 2.54 13.43
CA VAL A 38 19.41 1.34 13.33
C VAL A 38 18.69 0.22 12.60
N LYS A 39 17.46 -0.08 13.05
CA LYS A 39 16.69 -1.20 12.54
C LYS A 39 15.19 -0.98 12.74
N VAL A 40 14.39 -1.50 11.81
CA VAL A 40 12.95 -1.67 11.98
C VAL A 40 12.72 -3.04 12.63
N ILE A 41 12.20 -3.05 13.85
CA ILE A 41 11.95 -4.27 14.64
C ILE A 41 10.64 -4.92 14.19
N GLY A 42 9.63 -4.12 13.89
CA GLY A 42 8.34 -4.57 13.39
C GLY A 42 7.78 -3.59 12.38
N LYS A 43 7.37 -4.10 11.22
CA LYS A 43 6.57 -3.34 10.26
C LYS A 43 5.13 -3.25 10.75
N ASP A 44 4.42 -2.19 10.37
CA ASP A 44 3.02 -2.01 10.68
C ASP A 44 2.21 -3.25 10.30
N ILE A 45 1.63 -3.88 11.31
CA ILE A 45 0.93 -5.16 11.20
C ILE A 45 -0.31 -4.98 10.32
N ALA A 46 -0.94 -3.80 10.35
CA ALA A 46 -2.09 -3.49 9.53
C ALA A 46 -1.76 -3.52 8.04
N ALA A 47 -0.62 -2.93 7.65
CA ALA A 47 -0.16 -2.96 6.26
C ALA A 47 0.12 -4.39 5.78
N VAL A 48 0.81 -5.20 6.59
CA VAL A 48 1.10 -6.61 6.27
C VAL A 48 -0.18 -7.43 6.09
N VAL A 49 -1.19 -7.21 6.93
CA VAL A 49 -2.49 -7.90 6.80
C VAL A 49 -3.22 -7.46 5.53
N THR A 50 -3.23 -6.17 5.20
CA THR A 50 -3.89 -5.70 3.97
C THR A 50 -3.21 -6.16 2.68
N GLU A 51 -1.89 -6.38 2.70
CA GLU A 51 -1.16 -6.94 1.56
C GLU A 51 -1.53 -8.41 1.36
N ARG A 52 -1.53 -9.22 2.43
CA ARG A 52 -1.95 -10.63 2.36
C ARG A 52 -3.39 -10.80 1.89
N LEU A 53 -4.31 -9.97 2.39
CA LEU A 53 -5.72 -10.01 1.97
C LEU A 53 -5.89 -9.64 0.49
N LYS A 54 -5.02 -8.83 -0.09
CA LYS A 54 -5.05 -8.53 -1.53
C LYS A 54 -4.51 -9.67 -2.36
N GLU A 55 -3.46 -10.35 -1.90
CA GLU A 55 -2.92 -11.55 -2.56
C GLU A 55 -3.95 -12.68 -2.56
N GLU A 56 -4.53 -12.99 -1.39
CA GLU A 56 -5.59 -14.00 -1.25
C GLU A 56 -6.83 -13.65 -2.10
N ALA A 57 -7.26 -12.38 -2.10
CA ALA A 57 -8.39 -11.96 -2.93
C ALA A 57 -8.09 -12.04 -4.44
N GLN A 58 -6.84 -11.83 -4.87
CA GLN A 58 -6.46 -11.99 -6.28
C GLN A 58 -6.48 -13.46 -6.71
N GLU A 59 -6.03 -14.36 -5.83
CA GLU A 59 -6.09 -15.80 -6.07
C GLU A 59 -7.54 -16.29 -6.18
N GLU A 60 -8.43 -15.86 -5.28
CA GLU A 60 -9.86 -16.21 -5.34
C GLU A 60 -10.55 -15.64 -6.59
N ILE A 61 -10.23 -14.42 -7.02
CA ILE A 61 -10.78 -13.84 -8.25
C ILE A 61 -10.31 -14.60 -9.49
N ALA A 62 -9.06 -15.08 -9.51
CA ALA A 62 -8.53 -15.87 -10.60
C ALA A 62 -9.18 -17.27 -10.71
N GLU A 63 -9.51 -17.89 -9.57
CA GLU A 63 -10.25 -19.16 -9.56
C GLU A 63 -11.71 -19.00 -10.01
N ILE A 64 -12.33 -17.86 -9.73
CA ILE A 64 -13.75 -17.59 -10.04
C ILE A 64 -13.94 -16.99 -11.45
N LEU A 65 -12.87 -16.51 -12.10
CA LEU A 65 -12.90 -16.05 -13.48
C LEU A 65 -12.41 -17.17 -14.42
N PRO A 66 -13.32 -18.01 -14.98
CA PRO A 66 -12.92 -18.99 -15.97
C PRO A 66 -12.34 -18.30 -17.21
N GLU A 67 -11.09 -18.63 -17.55
CA GLU A 67 -10.44 -18.30 -18.82
C GLU A 67 -11.10 -19.09 -19.95
N ASP A 68 -12.31 -18.71 -20.35
CA ASP A 68 -12.86 -19.11 -21.64
C ASP A 68 -14.00 -18.15 -22.03
N LYS A 69 -13.61 -17.06 -22.68
CA LYS A 69 -14.43 -16.42 -23.72
C LYS A 69 -13.53 -15.90 -24.84
N GLU A 70 -13.11 -16.82 -25.71
CA GLU A 70 -13.01 -16.50 -27.13
C GLU A 70 -14.39 -16.10 -27.67
N GLU A 71 -14.85 -14.88 -27.42
CA GLU A 71 -15.91 -14.28 -28.25
C GLU A 71 -15.60 -12.79 -28.40
N LYS A 72 -15.08 -12.41 -29.56
CA LYS A 72 -15.14 -11.04 -30.08
C LYS A 72 -16.63 -10.64 -30.19
N PRO A 73 -17.05 -9.47 -29.66
CA PRO A 73 -18.26 -8.82 -30.13
C PRO A 73 -17.94 -7.36 -30.47
N GLU A 74 -17.47 -7.14 -31.69
CA GLU A 74 -17.41 -5.80 -32.31
C GLU A 74 -18.83 -5.22 -32.56
N GLU A 75 -19.91 -5.89 -32.14
CA GLU A 75 -21.30 -5.56 -32.51
C GLU A 75 -22.07 -4.66 -31.53
N ILE A 76 -21.54 -4.30 -30.35
CA ILE A 76 -22.32 -3.51 -29.36
C ILE A 76 -22.39 -2.00 -29.72
N MET A 77 -21.48 -1.49 -30.56
CA MET A 77 -21.43 -0.06 -30.88
C MET A 77 -22.48 0.41 -31.90
N GLU A 78 -23.04 -0.47 -32.75
CA GLU A 78 -24.03 -0.06 -33.78
C GLU A 78 -25.47 0.01 -33.26
N ALA A 79 -25.80 -0.68 -32.17
CA ALA A 79 -27.17 -0.74 -31.65
C ALA A 79 -27.63 0.56 -30.95
N ASN A 80 -26.70 1.37 -30.42
CA ASN A 80 -27.05 2.59 -29.67
C ASN A 80 -27.22 3.85 -30.54
N LYS A 81 -26.88 3.80 -31.84
CA LYS A 81 -26.98 4.97 -32.73
C LYS A 81 -28.37 5.15 -33.38
N LYS A 82 -29.24 4.13 -33.35
CA LYS A 82 -30.58 4.16 -33.99
C LYS A 82 -31.75 4.49 -33.06
N LYS A 83 -31.55 4.59 -31.74
CA LYS A 83 -32.62 4.94 -30.77
C LYS A 83 -32.61 6.40 -30.32
N GLY A 84 -31.75 7.24 -30.90
CA GLY A 84 -31.62 8.66 -30.56
C GLY A 84 -32.11 9.61 -31.66
N GLY A 85 -33.21 9.27 -32.34
CA GLY A 85 -33.74 10.15 -33.38
C GLY A 85 -35.12 9.73 -33.85
N GLU A 86 -36.16 10.04 -33.07
CA GLU A 86 -37.47 10.38 -33.63
C GLU A 86 -38.35 11.09 -32.60
N LYS A 87 -38.71 12.32 -33.00
CA LYS A 87 -39.77 13.24 -32.50
C LYS A 87 -39.49 14.07 -31.25
#